data_AF-A0A1V5BEH1-F1
#
_entry.id   AF-A0A1V5BEH1-F1
#
_cell.length_a   1.000
_cell.length_b   1.000
_cell.length_c   1.000
_cell.angle_alpha   90.00
_cell.angle_beta   90.00
_cell.angle_gamma   90.00
#
_symmetry.space_group_name_H-M   'P 1'
#
loop_
_entity.id
_entity.type
_entity.pdbx_description
1 polymer ?
#
loop_
_entity_poly.entity_id
_entity_poly.type
_entity_poly.pdbx_seq_one_letter_code
_entity_poly.pdbx_strand_id
1 'polypeptide(L)'
;MRSRSKNFKLNADHRTCNKGLCRFKFKTAGERNKALKLLERRGFEVDLVEDLKGYVVKLPRHSRYAPVLKNSVAMIETPEWHIFLMKDPAAVEEAQRLGAKIVEVDVKF
;
A
#
# COMPACT_ATOMS: atom_id res chain seq x y z
N MET A 1 -14.70 6.44 38.65
CA MET A 1 -14.90 6.24 37.20
C MET A 1 -13.67 5.57 36.58
N ARG A 2 -13.70 4.26 36.32
CA ARG A 2 -12.60 3.56 35.63
C ARG A 2 -12.81 3.65 34.12
N SER A 3 -12.13 4.60 33.48
CA SER A 3 -12.01 4.63 32.02
C SER A 3 -11.29 3.36 31.58
N ARG A 4 -12.05 2.40 31.03
CA ARG A 4 -11.47 1.23 30.35
C ARG A 4 -10.79 1.76 29.10
N SER A 5 -9.49 2.02 29.19
CA SER A 5 -8.66 2.29 28.03
C SER A 5 -8.79 1.08 27.11
N LYS A 6 -9.58 1.23 26.04
CA LYS A 6 -9.69 0.21 24.99
C LYS A 6 -8.32 0.18 24.30
N ASN A 7 -7.45 -0.71 24.75
CA ASN A 7 -6.17 -0.98 24.12
C ASN A 7 -6.44 -1.35 22.66
N PHE A 8 -6.20 -0.41 21.74
CA PHE A 8 -6.24 -0.67 20.32
C PHE A 8 -4.93 -1.37 19.96
N LYS A 9 -4.95 -2.70 20.00
CA LYS A 9 -3.86 -3.51 19.44
C LYS A 9 -3.93 -3.39 17.92
N LEU A 10 -2.95 -2.71 17.31
CA LEU A 10 -2.63 -2.91 15.90
C LEU A 10 -2.06 -4.32 15.78
N ASN A 11 -2.93 -5.32 15.68
CA ASN A 11 -2.52 -6.67 15.31
C ASN A 11 -2.19 -6.60 13.81
N ALA A 12 -0.93 -6.36 13.49
CA ALA A 12 -0.43 -6.76 12.18
C ALA A 12 -0.51 -8.28 12.16
N ASP A 13 -1.22 -8.84 11.17
CA ASP A 13 -1.16 -10.28 10.95
C ASP A 13 0.32 -10.62 10.70
N HIS A 14 0.85 -11.65 11.37
CA HIS A 14 2.25 -12.06 11.20
C HIS A 14 2.55 -12.51 9.74
N ARG A 15 1.50 -12.60 8.89
CA ARG A 15 1.54 -12.85 7.44
C ARG A 15 1.67 -11.58 6.58
N THR A 16 1.45 -10.37 7.12
CA THR A 16 1.48 -9.10 6.36
C THR A 16 2.67 -8.20 6.69
N CYS A 17 3.56 -8.63 7.60
CA CYS A 17 4.85 -7.99 7.84
C CYS A 17 5.98 -8.78 7.18
N ASN A 18 6.71 -8.16 6.25
CA ASN A 18 7.89 -8.76 5.63
C ASN A 18 9.09 -7.83 5.84
N LYS A 19 10.16 -8.35 6.48
CA LYS A 19 11.43 -7.63 6.73
C LYS A 19 11.25 -6.23 7.34
N GLY A 20 10.39 -6.10 8.36
CA GLY A 20 10.17 -4.84 9.07
C GLY A 20 9.16 -3.88 8.42
N LEU A 21 8.65 -4.21 7.23
CA LEU A 21 7.57 -3.46 6.58
C LEU A 21 6.23 -4.14 6.85
N CYS A 22 5.32 -3.43 7.52
CA CYS A 22 4.00 -3.94 7.90
C CYS A 22 2.90 -3.23 7.12
N ARG A 23 2.00 -4.02 6.53
CA ARG A 23 0.80 -3.50 5.84
C ARG A 23 -0.40 -3.56 6.77
N PHE A 24 -1.07 -2.42 6.91
CA PHE A 24 -2.33 -2.30 7.65
C PHE A 24 -3.48 -2.09 6.67
N LYS A 25 -4.55 -2.86 6.84
CA LYS A 25 -5.82 -2.64 6.15
C LYS A 25 -6.87 -2.27 7.20
N PHE A 26 -7.51 -1.12 7.05
CA PHE A 26 -8.56 -0.65 7.94
C PHE A 26 -9.92 -0.88 7.30
N LYS A 27 -10.92 -1.33 8.07
CA LYS A 27 -12.27 -1.54 7.55
C LYS A 27 -13.06 -0.23 7.49
N THR A 28 -12.70 0.72 8.36
CA THR A 28 -13.38 2.02 8.46
C THR A 28 -12.40 3.18 8.56
N ALA A 29 -12.81 4.36 8.10
CA ALA A 29 -12.03 5.59 8.27
C ALA A 29 -11.76 5.93 9.74
N GLY A 30 -12.70 5.58 10.64
CA GLY A 30 -12.54 5.78 12.08
C GLY A 30 -11.40 4.95 12.70
N GLU A 31 -11.18 3.73 12.22
CA GLU A 31 -10.04 2.89 12.63
C GLU A 31 -8.72 3.40 12.08
N ARG A 32 -8.69 3.79 10.79
CA ARG A 32 -7.53 4.44 10.16
C ARG A 32 -7.10 5.67 10.96
N ASN A 33 -8.03 6.58 11.26
CA ASN A 33 -7.72 7.83 11.98
C ASN A 33 -7.19 7.58 13.41
N LYS A 34 -7.64 6.51 14.07
CA LYS A 34 -7.07 6.11 15.38
C LYS A 34 -5.64 5.60 15.24
N ALA A 35 -5.34 4.84 14.19
CA ALA A 35 -4.00 4.37 13.91
C ALA A 35 -3.05 5.52 13.55
N LEU A 36 -3.48 6.46 12.70
CA LEU A 36 -2.73 7.67 12.38
C LEU A 36 -2.33 8.44 13.65
N LYS A 37 -3.31 8.76 14.51
CA LYS A 37 -3.05 9.43 15.79
C LYS A 37 -2.10 8.67 16.72
N LEU A 38 -2.10 7.34 16.65
CA LEU A 38 -1.16 6.54 17.45
C LEU A 38 0.25 6.62 16.89
N LEU A 39 0.41 6.56 15.56
CA LEU A 39 1.70 6.68 14.88
C LEU A 39 2.30 8.08 15.12
N GLU A 40 1.52 9.13 14.95
CA GLU A 40 1.94 10.52 15.25
C GLU A 40 2.41 10.67 16.70
N ARG A 41 1.65 10.15 17.68
CA ARG A 41 2.04 10.19 19.11
C ARG A 41 3.32 9.43 19.41
N ARG A 42 3.70 8.49 18.56
CA ARG A 42 4.94 7.72 18.67
C ARG A 42 6.10 8.36 17.91
N GLY A 43 5.88 9.53 17.31
CA GLY A 43 6.89 10.29 16.58
C GLY A 43 7.09 9.84 15.12
N PHE A 44 6.15 9.07 14.56
CA PHE A 44 6.18 8.74 13.14
C PHE A 44 5.55 9.86 12.33
N GLU A 45 6.21 10.23 11.24
CA GLU A 45 5.63 11.04 10.17
C GLU A 45 4.72 10.13 9.33
N VAL A 46 3.50 10.58 9.07
CA VAL A 46 2.51 9.77 8.37
C VAL A 46 1.83 10.58 7.28
N ASP A 47 2.03 10.13 6.04
CA ASP A 47 1.36 10.68 4.87
C ASP A 47 0.13 9.84 4.51
N LEU A 48 -1.02 10.51 4.40
CA LEU A 48 -2.25 9.88 3.91
C LEU A 48 -2.37 10.11 2.40
N VAL A 49 -2.23 9.04 1.63
CA VAL A 49 -2.45 9.04 0.18
C VAL A 49 -3.91 8.67 -0.10
N GLU A 50 -4.72 9.64 -0.54
CA GLU A 50 -6.12 9.42 -0.93
C GLU A 50 -6.29 9.24 -2.45
N ASP A 51 -5.45 9.92 -3.24
CA ASP A 51 -5.39 9.75 -4.69
C ASP A 51 -4.28 8.74 -5.06
N LEU A 52 -4.67 7.67 -5.74
CA LEU A 52 -3.74 6.62 -6.17
C LEU A 52 -3.07 6.95 -7.51
N LYS A 53 -3.45 8.05 -8.17
CA LYS A 53 -2.80 8.50 -9.41
C LYS A 53 -1.31 8.70 -9.19
N GLY A 54 -0.52 8.23 -10.15
CA GLY A 54 0.95 8.24 -10.06
C GLY A 54 1.54 7.08 -9.24
N TYR A 55 0.75 6.37 -8.43
CA TYR A 55 1.19 5.17 -7.71
C TYR A 55 0.84 3.86 -8.43
N VAL A 56 -0.03 3.92 -9.44
CA VAL A 56 -0.46 2.75 -10.18
C VAL A 56 0.37 2.58 -11.45
N VAL A 57 0.94 1.40 -11.64
CA VAL A 57 1.72 1.05 -12.83
C VAL A 57 1.20 -0.22 -13.48
N LYS A 58 1.40 -0.37 -14.79
CA LYS A 58 1.05 -1.56 -15.55
C LYS A 58 2.23 -2.14 -16.32
N LEU A 59 2.27 -3.46 -16.39
CA LEU A 59 3.19 -4.25 -17.21
C LEU A 59 2.38 -5.18 -18.13
N PRO A 60 2.86 -5.48 -19.35
CA PRO A 60 2.26 -6.53 -20.16
C PRO A 60 2.22 -7.86 -19.42
N ARG A 61 1.18 -8.66 -19.64
CA ARG A 61 0.96 -9.95 -18.96
C ARG A 61 2.12 -10.94 -19.10
N HIS A 62 2.86 -10.87 -20.21
CA HIS A 62 3.99 -11.77 -20.48
C HIS A 62 5.33 -11.25 -19.94
N SER A 63 5.36 -10.06 -19.34
CA SER A 63 6.60 -9.47 -18.80
C SER A 63 6.96 -10.05 -17.44
N ARG A 64 8.26 -10.14 -17.14
CA ARG A 64 8.74 -10.54 -15.80
C ARG A 64 8.41 -9.42 -14.80
N TYR A 65 7.53 -9.71 -13.83
CA TYR A 65 7.05 -8.73 -12.87
C TYR A 65 7.45 -9.00 -11.41
N ALA A 66 8.19 -10.08 -11.12
CA ALA A 66 8.57 -10.45 -9.75
C ALA A 66 9.26 -9.31 -8.96
N PRO A 67 10.15 -8.49 -9.55
CA PRO A 67 10.71 -7.34 -8.84
C PRO A 67 9.68 -6.25 -8.53
N VAL A 68 8.73 -6.01 -9.44
CA VAL A 68 7.64 -5.02 -9.25
C VAL A 68 6.67 -5.47 -8.18
N LEU A 69 6.30 -6.77 -8.16
CA LEU A 69 5.41 -7.34 -7.16
C LEU A 69 5.95 -7.20 -5.72
N LYS A 70 7.26 -7.29 -5.54
CA LYS A 70 7.88 -7.13 -4.21
C LYS A 70 7.64 -5.74 -3.61
N ASN A 71 7.51 -4.72 -4.47
CA ASN A 71 7.29 -3.34 -4.08
C ASN A 71 5.83 -2.89 -4.23
N SER A 72 4.90 -3.82 -4.50
CA SER A 72 3.49 -3.49 -4.66
C SER A 72 2.64 -3.77 -3.41
N VAL A 73 1.61 -2.96 -3.25
CA VAL A 73 0.56 -3.05 -2.21
C VAL A 73 -0.59 -3.93 -2.67
N ALA A 74 -0.91 -3.89 -3.97
CA ALA A 74 -1.96 -4.68 -4.57
C ALA A 74 -1.62 -4.95 -6.04
N MET A 75 -2.25 -5.97 -6.60
CA MET A 75 -2.09 -6.37 -7.99
C MET A 75 -3.44 -6.83 -8.54
N ILE A 76 -3.73 -6.43 -9.78
CA ILE A 76 -4.86 -6.91 -10.58
C ILE A 76 -4.29 -7.51 -11.86
N GLU A 77 -4.82 -8.66 -12.24
CA GLU A 77 -4.54 -9.26 -13.54
C GLU A 77 -5.69 -9.05 -14.50
N THR A 78 -5.34 -8.61 -15.70
CA THR A 78 -6.26 -8.56 -16.85
C THR A 78 -5.71 -9.47 -17.95
N PRO A 79 -6.47 -9.73 -19.04
CA PRO A 79 -5.97 -10.54 -20.15
C PRO A 79 -4.67 -9.99 -20.77
N GLU A 80 -4.48 -8.67 -20.73
CA GLU A 80 -3.34 -8.00 -21.39
C GLU A 80 -2.30 -7.45 -20.42
N TRP A 81 -2.70 -7.12 -19.19
CA TRP A 81 -1.88 -6.33 -18.26
C TRP A 81 -1.86 -6.92 -16.85
N HIS A 82 -0.70 -6.82 -16.20
CA HIS A 82 -0.55 -6.81 -14.76
C HIS A 82 -0.54 -5.37 -14.27
N ILE A 83 -1.50 -5.01 -13.43
CA ILE A 83 -1.64 -3.67 -12.86
C ILE A 83 -1.27 -3.73 -11.39
N PHE A 84 -0.38 -2.86 -10.95
CA PHE A 84 0.17 -2.83 -9.60
C PHE A 84 -0.10 -1.49 -8.95
N LEU A 85 -0.55 -1.52 -7.70
CA LEU A 85 -0.50 -0.36 -6.82
C LEU A 85 0.83 -0.38 -6.09
N MET A 86 1.69 0.62 -6.31
CA MET A 86 3.02 0.70 -5.70
C MET A 86 2.95 1.29 -4.29
N LYS A 87 3.91 0.92 -3.44
CA LYS A 87 3.95 1.32 -2.02
C LYS A 87 4.38 2.77 -1.78
N ASP A 88 5.16 3.35 -2.68
CA ASP A 88 5.72 4.70 -2.60
C ASP A 88 6.19 5.18 -4.00
N PRO A 89 6.52 6.47 -4.20
CA PRO A 89 6.97 6.98 -5.50
C PRO A 89 8.30 6.38 -5.98
N ALA A 90 9.23 6.06 -5.07
CA ALA A 90 10.50 5.44 -5.45
C ALA A 90 10.29 4.04 -6.07
N ALA A 91 9.31 3.30 -5.57
CA ALA A 91 8.87 2.03 -6.14
C ALA A 91 8.26 2.20 -7.54
N VAL A 92 7.56 3.30 -7.80
CA VAL A 92 7.03 3.63 -9.15
C VAL A 92 8.19 3.85 -10.12
N GLU A 93 9.19 4.64 -9.74
CA GLU A 93 10.39 4.88 -10.57
C GLU A 93 11.17 3.59 -10.84
N GLU A 94 11.34 2.73 -9.83
CA GLU A 94 11.90 1.38 -10.00
C GLU A 94 11.11 0.55 -11.01
N ALA A 95 9.77 0.56 -10.93
CA ALA A 95 8.94 -0.18 -11.87
C ALA A 95 9.04 0.39 -13.29
N GLN A 96 9.12 1.72 -13.45
CA GLN A 96 9.32 2.36 -14.75
C GLN A 96 10.66 1.96 -15.40
N ARG A 97 11.74 1.87 -14.60
CA ARG A 97 13.04 1.35 -15.07
C ARG A 97 12.97 -0.10 -15.56
N LEU A 98 11.98 -0.87 -15.07
CA LEU A 98 11.70 -2.24 -15.50
C LEU A 98 10.68 -2.31 -16.66
N GLY A 99 10.31 -1.17 -17.25
CA GLY A 99 9.40 -1.09 -18.39
C GLY A 99 7.92 -0.95 -18.03
N ALA A 100 7.58 -0.74 -16.76
CA ALA A 100 6.20 -0.47 -16.35
C ALA A 100 5.78 0.95 -16.79
N LYS A 101 4.49 1.12 -17.09
CA LYS A 101 3.91 2.41 -17.46
C LYS A 101 2.93 2.86 -16.38
N ILE A 102 2.88 4.16 -16.08
CA ILE A 102 1.88 4.69 -15.15
C ILE A 102 0.48 4.51 -15.75
N VAL A 103 -0.48 4.20 -14.90
CA VAL A 103 -1.89 4.16 -15.26
C VAL A 103 -2.50 5.51 -14.93
N GLU A 104 -2.99 6.21 -15.96
CA GLU A 104 -3.60 7.55 -15.82
C GLU A 104 -5.08 7.50 -15.43
N VAL A 105 -5.69 6.32 -15.51
CA VAL A 105 -7.11 6.09 -15.16
C VAL A 105 -7.26 5.59 -13.74
N ASP A 106 -8.42 5.88 -13.14
CA ASP A 106 -8.76 5.41 -11.80
C ASP A 106 -8.97 3.89 -11.81
N VAL A 107 -8.15 3.18 -11.04
CA VAL A 107 -8.22 1.72 -10.87
C VAL A 107 -8.68 1.41 -9.45
N LYS A 108 -9.72 0.58 -9.32
CA LYS A 108 -10.21 0.08 -8.02
C LYS A 108 -9.53 -1.25 -7.70
N PHE A 109 -8.86 -1.30 -6.55
CA PHE A 109 -8.15 -2.46 -6.00
C PHE A 109 -8.90 -3.08 -4.80
#